data_AF-A0A6A4HNP7-F1
#
_entry.id   AF-A0A6A4HNP7-F1
#
_cell.length_a   1.000
_cell.length_b   1.000
_cell.length_c   1.000
_cell.angle_alpha   90.00
_cell.angle_beta   90.00
_cell.angle_gamma   90.00
#
_symmetry.space_group_name_H-M   'P 1'
#
loop_
_entity.id
_entity.type
_entity.pdbx_description
1 polymer ?
#
loop_
_entity_poly.entity_id
_entity_poly.type
_entity_poly.pdbx_seq_one_letter_code
_entity_poly.pdbx_strand_id
1 'polypeptide(L)'
;NYKLDLDGAIDSIEQSGGNPIWPKKLWKPILRDEYIKLSEVLALTTLAKPAPSKAIVDEVTWRRAWHATKDAISFAFAERDKELDAYEKHIQHLFDDNHSSSHRNVLQYDRAVRQLIGSRRDILFNDLEHADVAR
;
A
#
# COMPACT_ATOMS: atom_id res chain seq x y z
N ASN A 1 1.31 -18.40 -9.59
CA ASN A 1 0.13 -18.16 -8.73
C ASN A 1 0.55 -18.42 -7.28
N TYR A 2 0.99 -17.37 -6.57
CA TYR A 2 1.56 -17.48 -5.21
C TYR A 2 0.60 -18.08 -4.17
N LYS A 3 -0.70 -18.18 -4.50
CA LYS A 3 -1.75 -18.70 -3.61
C LYS A 3 -1.63 -20.20 -3.32
N LEU A 4 -0.91 -20.96 -4.16
CA LEU A 4 -0.75 -22.41 -3.99
C LEU A 4 0.35 -22.77 -2.99
N ASP A 5 1.38 -21.93 -2.87
CA ASP A 5 2.50 -22.10 -1.94
C ASP A 5 3.05 -20.73 -1.52
N LEU A 6 2.44 -20.16 -0.48
CA LEU A 6 2.82 -18.84 0.02
C LEU A 6 4.19 -18.85 0.71
N ASP A 7 4.54 -19.94 1.39
CA ASP A 7 5.80 -20.00 2.13
C ASP A 7 6.97 -20.20 1.15
N GLY A 8 6.83 -21.06 0.13
CA GLY A 8 7.79 -21.17 -0.97
C GLY A 8 7.91 -19.89 -1.80
N ALA A 9 6.81 -19.17 -2.02
CA ALA A 9 6.84 -17.85 -2.66
C ALA A 9 7.67 -16.83 -1.87
N ILE A 10 7.47 -16.77 -0.55
CA ILE A 10 8.24 -15.87 0.32
C ILE A 10 9.72 -16.25 0.31
N ASP A 11 10.04 -17.53 0.40
CA ASP A 11 11.44 -17.98 0.38
C ASP A 11 12.10 -17.67 -0.97
N SER A 12 11.37 -17.80 -2.10
CA SER A 12 11.86 -17.37 -3.41
C SER A 12 12.11 -15.86 -3.48
N ILE A 13 11.27 -15.03 -2.84
CA ILE A 13 11.45 -13.58 -2.78
C ILE A 13 12.72 -13.24 -1.99
N GLU A 14 12.91 -13.86 -0.83
CA GLU A 14 14.11 -13.64 0.01
C GLU A 14 15.40 -14.08 -0.69
N GLN A 15 15.35 -15.16 -1.50
CA GLN A 15 16.49 -15.67 -2.25
C GLN A 15 16.81 -14.84 -3.51
N SER A 16 15.86 -14.07 -4.01
CA SER A 16 16.03 -13.31 -5.25
C SER A 16 17.08 -12.20 -5.16
N GLY A 17 17.37 -11.70 -3.96
CA GLY A 17 18.36 -10.64 -3.70
C GLY A 17 18.01 -9.25 -4.28
N GLY A 18 16.88 -9.12 -4.96
CA GLY A 18 16.38 -7.86 -5.55
C GLY A 18 15.08 -7.36 -4.91
N ASN A 19 14.64 -7.99 -3.82
CA ASN A 19 13.42 -7.60 -3.12
C ASN A 19 13.61 -6.24 -2.42
N PRO A 20 12.57 -5.39 -2.39
CA PRO A 20 12.65 -4.10 -1.72
C PRO A 20 12.81 -4.29 -0.20
N ILE A 21 13.19 -3.21 0.50
CA ILE A 21 13.22 -3.19 1.96
C ILE A 21 11.79 -3.36 2.49
N TRP A 22 11.42 -4.60 2.77
CA TRP A 22 10.06 -4.99 3.15
C TRP A 22 10.06 -6.00 4.29
N PRO A 23 9.22 -5.84 5.33
CA PRO A 23 9.19 -6.78 6.44
C PRO A 23 8.63 -8.14 6.02
N LYS A 24 9.34 -9.23 6.32
CA LYS A 24 8.94 -10.60 5.92
C LYS A 24 7.48 -10.94 6.22
N LYS A 25 6.97 -10.51 7.39
CA LYS A 25 5.57 -10.77 7.81
C LYS A 25 4.51 -10.09 6.95
N LEU A 26 4.87 -9.03 6.22
CA LEU A 26 3.96 -8.28 5.35
C LEU A 26 3.93 -8.82 3.91
N TRP A 27 4.74 -9.82 3.55
CA TRP A 27 4.64 -10.45 2.23
C TRP A 27 3.34 -11.24 2.07
N LYS A 28 2.89 -11.94 3.10
CA LYS A 28 1.65 -12.75 3.03
C LYS A 28 0.43 -11.94 2.56
N PRO A 29 0.09 -10.77 3.13
CA PRO A 29 -1.03 -9.99 2.64
C PRO A 29 -0.81 -9.45 1.21
N ILE A 30 0.41 -9.08 0.81
CA ILE A 30 0.70 -8.71 -0.60
C ILE A 30 0.36 -9.86 -1.53
N LEU A 31 0.93 -11.05 -1.28
CA LEU A 31 0.77 -12.21 -2.16
C LEU A 31 -0.67 -12.72 -2.25
N ARG A 32 -1.50 -12.39 -1.25
CA ARG A 32 -2.93 -12.68 -1.24
C ARG A 32 -3.78 -11.60 -1.89
N ASP A 33 -3.19 -10.45 -2.19
CA ASP A 33 -3.87 -9.24 -2.64
C ASP A 33 -4.86 -8.74 -1.57
N GLU A 34 -4.39 -8.66 -0.32
CA GLU A 34 -5.16 -8.24 0.85
C GLU A 34 -4.75 -6.84 1.32
N TYR A 35 -5.65 -6.19 2.07
CA TYR A 35 -5.40 -4.88 2.67
C TYR A 35 -4.18 -4.88 3.62
N ILE A 36 -3.34 -3.86 3.48
CA ILE A 36 -2.18 -3.61 4.35
C ILE A 36 -2.34 -2.26 5.06
N LYS A 37 -2.11 -2.27 6.37
CA LYS A 37 -2.16 -1.06 7.19
C LYS A 37 -0.87 -0.26 7.03
N LEU A 38 -0.93 0.91 6.41
CA LEU A 38 0.26 1.76 6.15
C LEU A 38 1.03 2.17 7.42
N SER A 39 0.35 2.33 8.56
CA SER A 39 1.05 2.61 9.83
C SER A 39 1.96 1.45 10.26
N GLU A 40 1.58 0.21 9.93
CA GLU A 40 2.43 -0.97 10.19
C GLU A 40 3.62 -1.00 9.23
N VAL A 41 3.40 -0.68 7.95
CA VAL A 41 4.47 -0.54 6.95
C VAL A 41 5.48 0.50 7.45
N LEU A 42 5.03 1.71 7.76
CA LEU A 42 5.89 2.80 8.21
C LEU A 42 6.66 2.46 9.50
N ALA A 43 6.04 1.73 10.42
CA ALA A 43 6.71 1.32 11.66
C ALA A 43 7.86 0.32 11.42
N LEU A 44 7.77 -0.51 10.38
CA LEU A 44 8.67 -1.63 10.15
C LEU A 44 9.69 -1.42 9.04
N THR A 45 9.44 -0.50 8.10
CA THR A 45 10.37 -0.17 7.01
C THR A 45 11.36 0.92 7.39
N THR A 46 11.12 1.67 8.47
CA THR A 46 12.02 2.73 8.91
C THR A 46 13.21 2.17 9.70
N LEU A 47 14.43 2.53 9.29
CA LEU A 47 15.70 2.16 9.93
C LEU A 47 15.91 2.74 11.34
N ALA A 48 15.07 3.69 11.78
CA ALA A 48 15.12 4.23 13.13
C ALA A 48 14.50 3.24 14.14
N LYS A 49 15.01 3.21 15.38
CA LYS A 49 14.50 2.40 16.51
C LYS A 49 12.97 2.30 16.48
N PRO A 50 12.38 1.11 16.69
CA PRO A 50 10.93 0.93 16.68
C PRO A 50 10.30 1.81 17.76
N ALA A 51 9.84 2.99 17.34
CA ALA A 51 8.97 3.85 18.13
C ALA A 51 7.56 3.23 18.13
N PRO A 52 6.76 3.42 19.17
CA PRO A 52 5.37 2.98 19.19
C PRO A 52 4.67 3.45 17.90
N SER A 53 4.10 2.51 17.15
CA SER A 53 3.25 2.69 15.96
C SER A 53 3.38 4.07 15.30
N LYS A 54 4.27 4.22 14.31
CA LYS A 54 4.32 5.45 13.51
C LYS A 54 2.97 5.65 12.82
N ALA A 55 2.21 6.63 13.30
CA ALA A 55 0.93 6.97 12.73
C ALA A 55 1.13 7.64 11.35
N ILE A 56 0.21 7.36 10.44
CA ILE A 56 0.08 8.15 9.21
C ILE A 56 -0.75 9.37 9.58
N VAL A 57 -0.13 10.55 9.58
CA VAL A 57 -0.74 11.79 10.08
C VAL A 57 -0.76 12.91 9.04
N ASP A 58 0.04 12.76 7.99
CA ASP A 58 0.21 13.73 6.92
C ASP A 58 0.58 13.05 5.61
N GLU A 59 0.67 13.85 4.55
CA GLU A 59 1.10 13.43 3.22
C GLU A 59 2.50 12.80 3.23
N VAL A 60 3.45 13.34 4.00
CA VAL A 60 4.85 12.87 4.02
C VAL A 60 4.95 11.46 4.58
N THR A 61 4.28 11.21 5.71
CA THR A 61 4.22 9.88 6.34
C THR A 61 3.43 8.89 5.49
N TRP A 62 2.35 9.34 4.84
CA TRP A 62 1.60 8.53 3.88
C TRP A 62 2.46 8.14 2.68
N ARG A 63 3.10 9.09 2.01
CA ARG A 63 3.91 8.89 0.81
C ARG A 63 5.03 7.88 1.06
N ARG A 64 5.74 8.01 2.19
CA ARG A 64 6.78 7.03 2.59
C ARG A 64 6.25 5.61 2.74
N ALA A 65 5.10 5.46 3.41
CA ALA A 65 4.49 4.15 3.61
C ALA A 65 3.92 3.57 2.31
N TRP A 66 3.32 4.42 1.48
CA TRP A 66 2.75 4.05 0.19
C TRP A 66 3.84 3.63 -0.80
N HIS A 67 4.94 4.37 -0.92
CA HIS A 67 6.07 4.00 -1.78
C HIS A 67 6.64 2.63 -1.43
N ALA A 68 6.90 2.36 -0.15
CA ALA A 68 7.35 1.03 0.26
C ALA A 68 6.33 -0.06 -0.11
N THR A 69 5.04 0.22 0.02
CA THR A 69 3.96 -0.71 -0.34
C THR A 69 3.90 -0.95 -1.84
N LYS A 70 3.97 0.12 -2.62
CA LYS A 70 3.99 0.11 -4.08
C LYS A 70 5.18 -0.68 -4.60
N ASP A 71 6.39 -0.43 -4.10
CA ASP A 71 7.59 -1.17 -4.51
C ASP A 71 7.43 -2.68 -4.27
N ALA A 72 6.87 -3.06 -3.12
CA ALA A 72 6.64 -4.46 -2.79
C ALA A 72 5.53 -5.11 -3.63
N ILE A 73 4.45 -4.38 -3.95
CA ILE A 73 3.40 -4.86 -4.85
C ILE A 73 3.93 -4.98 -6.28
N SER A 74 4.60 -3.96 -6.81
CA SER A 74 5.19 -3.98 -8.17
C SER A 74 6.26 -5.07 -8.29
N PHE A 75 7.00 -5.39 -7.22
CA PHE A 75 7.92 -6.52 -7.21
C PHE A 75 7.20 -7.87 -7.32
N ALA A 76 6.09 -8.05 -6.59
CA ALA A 76 5.31 -9.29 -6.64
C ALA A 76 4.44 -9.42 -7.90
N PHE A 77 3.94 -8.30 -8.44
CA PHE A 77 2.97 -8.19 -9.52
C PHE A 77 3.34 -7.05 -10.47
N ALA A 78 4.30 -7.30 -11.36
CA ALA A 78 4.87 -6.28 -12.25
C ALA A 78 3.83 -5.57 -13.14
N GLU A 79 2.72 -6.24 -13.46
CA GLU A 79 1.63 -5.72 -14.27
C GLU A 79 0.81 -4.61 -13.60
N ARG A 80 0.92 -4.45 -12.27
CA ARG A 80 0.10 -3.51 -11.48
C ARG A 80 0.70 -2.11 -11.34
N ASP A 81 1.87 -1.86 -11.92
CA ASP A 81 2.56 -0.58 -11.71
C ASP A 81 1.73 0.63 -12.18
N LYS A 82 1.05 0.50 -13.32
CA LYS A 82 0.20 1.56 -13.89
C LYS A 82 -0.97 1.94 -12.98
N GLU A 83 -1.61 0.98 -12.33
CA GLU A 83 -2.73 1.26 -11.44
C GLU A 83 -2.26 1.90 -10.13
N LEU A 84 -1.11 1.47 -9.59
CA LEU A 84 -0.53 2.02 -8.38
C LEU A 84 -0.06 3.46 -8.59
N ASP A 85 0.51 3.77 -9.76
CA ASP A 85 0.85 5.12 -10.21
C ASP A 85 -0.37 6.03 -10.30
N ALA A 86 -1.45 5.53 -10.89
CA ALA A 86 -2.69 6.30 -11.03
C ALA A 86 -3.30 6.63 -9.66
N TYR A 87 -3.33 5.64 -8.76
CA TYR A 87 -3.81 5.83 -7.39
C TYR A 87 -2.94 6.80 -6.59
N GLU A 88 -1.62 6.70 -6.70
CA GLU A 88 -0.70 7.62 -6.03
C GLU A 88 -0.98 9.07 -6.44
N LYS A 89 -1.10 9.32 -7.75
CA LYS A 89 -1.41 10.66 -8.28
C LYS A 89 -2.77 11.17 -7.79
N HIS A 90 -3.77 10.29 -7.72
CA HIS A 90 -5.09 10.65 -7.20
C HIS A 90 -5.03 11.13 -5.75
N ILE A 91 -4.42 10.34 -4.86
CA ILE A 91 -4.30 10.73 -3.44
C ILE A 91 -3.41 11.96 -3.28
N GLN A 92 -2.37 12.10 -4.11
CA GLN A 92 -1.53 13.30 -4.11
C GLN A 92 -2.33 14.56 -4.44
N HIS A 93 -3.13 14.54 -5.50
CA HIS A 93 -3.99 15.68 -5.84
C HIS A 93 -4.98 15.99 -4.70
N LEU A 94 -5.52 14.98 -4.01
CA LEU A 94 -6.36 15.22 -2.84
C LEU A 94 -5.62 15.91 -1.70
N PHE A 95 -4.34 15.62 -1.47
CA PHE A 95 -3.54 16.39 -0.52
C PHE A 95 -3.29 17.81 -1.01
N ASP A 96 -2.92 17.99 -2.27
CA ASP A 96 -2.59 19.30 -2.85
C ASP A 96 -3.81 20.25 -2.87
N ASP A 97 -5.01 19.72 -3.15
CA ASP A 97 -6.26 20.49 -3.23
C ASP A 97 -6.86 20.82 -1.86
N ASN A 98 -6.40 20.17 -0.78
CA ASN A 98 -6.95 20.33 0.56
C ASN A 98 -5.96 21.01 1.50
N HIS A 99 -6.46 21.92 2.34
CA HIS A 99 -5.64 22.51 3.39
C HIS A 99 -5.17 21.44 4.39
N SER A 100 -4.00 21.64 5.02
CA SER A 100 -3.38 20.71 5.98
C SER A 100 -4.30 20.25 7.11
N SER A 101 -5.22 21.11 7.55
CA SER A 101 -6.25 20.78 8.55
C SER A 101 -7.23 19.68 8.10
N SER A 102 -7.39 19.50 6.79
CA SER A 102 -8.28 18.53 6.17
C SER A 102 -7.56 17.25 5.72
N HIS A 103 -6.23 17.15 5.86
CA HIS A 103 -5.45 15.96 5.50
C HIS A 103 -5.94 14.69 6.18
N ARG A 104 -6.53 14.81 7.39
CA ARG A 104 -7.16 13.68 8.07
C ARG A 104 -8.27 13.04 7.24
N ASN A 105 -9.05 13.82 6.50
CA ASN A 105 -10.13 13.31 5.65
C ASN A 105 -9.56 12.58 4.43
N VAL A 106 -8.49 13.11 3.82
CA VAL A 106 -7.76 12.44 2.72
C VAL A 106 -7.22 11.08 3.18
N LEU A 107 -6.64 11.01 4.38
CA LEU A 107 -6.15 9.76 4.96
C LEU A 107 -7.26 8.74 5.29
N GLN A 108 -8.44 9.22 5.71
CA GLN A 108 -9.59 8.36 5.93
C GLN A 108 -10.14 7.81 4.63
N TYR A 109 -10.22 8.66 3.59
CA TYR A 109 -10.58 8.28 2.23
C TYR A 109 -9.62 7.21 1.68
N ASP A 110 -8.30 7.47 1.68
CA ASP A 110 -7.27 6.51 1.25
C ASP A 110 -7.44 5.15 1.94
N ARG A 111 -7.62 5.18 3.27
CA ARG A 111 -7.82 3.96 4.05
C ARG A 111 -9.06 3.20 3.60
N ALA A 112 -10.19 3.89 3.42
CA ALA A 112 -11.44 3.27 3.00
C ALA A 112 -11.32 2.63 1.62
N VAL A 113 -10.72 3.34 0.65
CA VAL A 113 -10.51 2.83 -0.72
C VAL A 113 -9.61 1.60 -0.71
N ARG A 114 -8.48 1.63 0.01
CA ARG A 114 -7.58 0.46 0.10
C ARG A 114 -8.21 -0.73 0.82
N GLN A 115 -9.05 -0.49 1.83
CA GLN A 115 -9.79 -1.55 2.49
C GLN A 115 -10.82 -2.18 1.55
N LEU A 116 -11.51 -1.37 0.75
CA LEU A 116 -12.45 -1.84 -0.26
C LEU A 116 -11.73 -2.72 -1.29
N ILE A 117 -10.66 -2.21 -1.91
CA ILE A 117 -9.84 -2.95 -2.90
C ILE A 117 -9.31 -4.25 -2.27
N GLY A 118 -8.70 -4.20 -1.08
CA GLY A 118 -8.19 -5.41 -0.42
C GLY A 118 -9.28 -6.41 0.02
N SER A 119 -10.55 -6.02 0.01
CA SER A 119 -11.70 -6.91 0.28
C SER A 119 -12.36 -7.44 -0.98
N ARG A 120 -12.08 -6.84 -2.14
CA ARG A 120 -12.73 -7.11 -3.43
C ARG A 120 -11.69 -7.34 -4.52
N ARG A 121 -11.68 -8.56 -5.05
CA ARG A 121 -10.72 -8.97 -6.10
C ARG A 121 -11.06 -8.45 -7.50
N ASP A 122 -12.16 -7.70 -7.63
CA ASP A 122 -12.71 -7.20 -8.88
C ASP A 122 -12.59 -5.68 -9.04
N ILE A 123 -11.96 -4.99 -8.08
CA ILE A 123 -11.71 -3.54 -8.14
C ILE A 123 -10.20 -3.31 -8.15
N LEU A 124 -9.72 -2.54 -9.12
CA LEU A 124 -8.32 -2.14 -9.23
C LEU A 124 -8.09 -0.73 -8.69
N PHE A 125 -6.82 -0.41 -8.44
CA PHE A 125 -6.41 0.89 -7.92
C PHE A 125 -6.70 2.08 -8.85
N ASN A 126 -6.87 1.82 -10.15
CA ASN A 126 -7.24 2.81 -11.16
C ASN A 126 -8.76 2.86 -11.44
N ASP A 127 -9.57 2.00 -10.83
CA ASP A 127 -11.04 2.03 -10.96
C ASP A 127 -11.66 3.07 -10.02
N LEU A 128 -11.10 4.28 -10.03
CA LEU A 128 -11.47 5.38 -9.12
C LEU A 128 -12.89 5.92 -9.37
N GLU A 129 -13.41 5.72 -10.58
CA GLU A 129 -14.80 6.06 -10.95
C GLU A 129 -15.80 4.94 -10.61
N HIS A 130 -15.34 3.81 -10.05
CA HIS A 130 -16.24 2.74 -9.65
C HIS A 130 -17.25 3.27 -8.62
N ALA A 131 -18.53 2.92 -8.79
CA ALA A 131 -19.64 3.47 -8.00
C ALA A 131 -19.52 3.25 -6.46
N ASP A 132 -18.66 2.32 -6.04
CA ASP A 132 -18.36 2.02 -4.64
C ASP A 132 -17.13 2.78 -4.10
N VAL A 133 -16.31 3.37 -4.98
CA VAL A 133 -15.14 4.21 -4.65
C VAL A 133 -15.52 5.69 -4.65
N ALA A 134 -16.44 6.11 -5.52
CA ALA A 134 -16.88 7.50 -5.70
C ALA A 134 -17.98 7.98 -4.73
N ARG A 135 -18.26 7.25 -3.63
CA ARG A 135 -19.32 7.57 -2.66
C ARG A 135 -18.85 8.39 -1.47
#